data_AF-A0A182YI14-F1
#
_entry.id   AF-A0A182YI14-F1
#
_cell.length_a   1.000
_cell.length_b   1.000
_cell.length_c   1.000
_cell.angle_alpha   90.00
_cell.angle_beta   90.00
_cell.angle_gamma   90.00
#
_symmetry.space_group_name_H-M   'P 1'
#
loop_
_entity.id
_entity.type
_entity.pdbx_description
1 polymer ?
#
loop_
_entity_poly.entity_id
_entity_poly.type
_entity_poly.pdbx_seq_one_letter_code
_entity_poly.pdbx_strand_id
1 'polypeptide(L)'
;MQHFLSSDIYDFGTANLNSIKIVSSLPADETEKRPVSSERPPYSYSQLIVQAIHESPQKMLPLCKIYSFIMENYPYYRKFAIKSWQNSIRHNLSMKAYFVKTPQQEPKIGHLWMIRPSCEALLVSKRFQERSNRSKPMSDE
;
A
#
# COMPACT_ATOMS: atom_id res chain seq x y z
N MET A 1 -24.89 -4.72 -13.87
CA MET A 1 -25.04 -5.61 -12.69
C MET A 1 -23.69 -6.18 -12.30
N GLN A 2 -23.04 -5.62 -11.28
CA GLN A 2 -22.15 -6.38 -10.38
C GLN A 2 -22.23 -5.71 -9.01
N HIS A 3 -23.27 -6.09 -8.25
CA HIS A 3 -23.29 -5.90 -6.81
C HIS A 3 -22.35 -6.95 -6.20
N PHE A 4 -21.27 -6.51 -5.56
CA PHE A 4 -20.58 -7.33 -4.57
C PHE A 4 -20.73 -6.66 -3.20
N LEU A 5 -21.65 -7.23 -2.42
CA LEU A 5 -21.73 -7.12 -0.97
C LEU A 5 -20.45 -7.69 -0.36
N SER A 6 -19.89 -7.03 0.65
CA SER A 6 -19.70 -7.64 1.98
C SER A 6 -19.16 -6.58 2.93
N SER A 7 -19.96 -6.33 3.96
CA SER A 7 -19.56 -5.61 5.17
C SER A 7 -18.68 -6.53 6.00
N ASP A 8 -17.37 -6.49 5.78
CA ASP A 8 -16.42 -6.98 6.77
C ASP A 8 -15.76 -5.77 7.42
N ILE A 9 -16.49 -5.27 8.42
CA ILE A 9 -16.02 -4.31 9.41
C ILE A 9 -14.93 -5.04 10.21
N TYR A 10 -13.67 -4.79 9.90
CA TYR A 10 -12.58 -5.13 10.79
C TYR A 10 -12.58 -4.12 11.94
N ASP A 11 -13.22 -4.51 13.04
CA ASP A 11 -12.98 -3.95 14.38
C ASP A 11 -11.68 -4.57 14.90
N PHE A 12 -10.60 -3.77 14.97
CA PHE A 12 -9.43 -4.13 15.74
C PHE A 12 -9.22 -3.07 16.81
N GLY A 13 -9.58 -3.48 18.03
CA GLY A 13 -9.47 -2.74 19.27
C GLY A 13 -8.10 -2.11 19.48
N THR A 14 -8.15 -0.97 20.17
CA THR A 14 -7.01 -0.20 20.65
C THR A 14 -6.23 -1.00 21.69
N ALA A 15 -5.29 -1.84 21.24
CA ALA A 15 -4.30 -2.43 22.13
C ALA A 15 -3.14 -1.43 22.33
N ASN A 16 -3.13 -0.82 23.50
CA ASN A 16 -2.06 -0.05 24.11
C ASN A 16 -0.75 -0.87 24.10
N LEU A 17 0.27 -0.37 23.39
CA LEU A 17 1.60 -0.99 23.31
C LEU A 17 2.65 -0.08 23.94
N ASN A 18 2.51 0.18 25.25
CA ASN A 18 3.63 0.52 26.10
C ASN A 18 4.05 -0.74 26.83
N SER A 19 4.99 -1.51 26.27
CA SER A 19 6.05 -2.19 27.03
C SER A 19 6.88 -3.11 26.12
N ILE A 20 8.16 -3.21 26.47
CA ILE A 20 9.16 -4.25 26.18
C ILE A 20 10.05 -4.09 24.92
N LYS A 21 11.33 -3.71 25.19
CA LYS A 21 12.65 -4.32 24.84
C LYS A 21 13.66 -3.21 24.53
N ILE A 22 14.58 -2.81 25.43
CA ILE A 22 15.84 -3.44 25.89
C ILE A 22 16.82 -3.81 24.75
N VAL A 23 17.98 -3.13 24.81
CA VAL A 23 19.36 -3.44 24.35
C VAL A 23 19.79 -3.18 22.89
N SER A 24 20.51 -2.05 22.76
CA SER A 24 21.81 -1.78 22.12
C SER A 24 22.37 -2.65 20.97
N SER A 25 22.74 -1.92 19.90
CA SER A 25 24.06 -1.84 19.23
C SER A 25 24.22 -2.36 17.77
N LEU A 26 24.66 -1.41 16.91
CA LEU A 26 25.38 -1.48 15.61
C LEU A 26 24.62 -1.83 14.32
N PRO A 27 25.07 -1.34 13.13
CA PRO A 27 25.56 -0.01 12.77
C PRO A 27 24.64 0.68 11.72
N ALA A 28 24.78 1.99 11.58
CA ALA A 28 23.95 2.83 10.72
C ALA A 28 24.21 2.58 9.22
N ASP A 29 23.18 2.08 8.52
CA ASP A 29 22.97 2.38 7.10
C ASP A 29 21.78 3.34 7.04
N GLU A 30 22.07 4.57 6.62
CA GLU A 30 21.14 5.70 6.57
C GLU A 30 20.06 5.45 5.52
N THR A 31 19.00 4.74 5.89
CA THR A 31 17.70 4.89 5.24
C THR A 31 16.84 5.77 6.14
N GLU A 32 16.70 7.03 5.73
CA GLU A 32 15.85 8.05 6.35
C GLU A 32 14.55 7.45 6.89
N LYS A 33 14.46 7.28 8.22
CA LYS A 33 13.17 7.22 8.90
C LYS A 33 12.57 8.61 8.81
N ARG A 34 11.93 8.90 7.67
CA ARG A 34 11.11 10.09 7.49
C ARG A 34 10.18 10.21 8.70
N PRO A 35 10.08 11.39 9.33
CA PRO A 35 9.17 11.59 10.46
C PRO A 35 7.79 11.12 10.03
N VAL A 36 7.16 10.29 10.86
CA VAL A 36 5.84 9.71 10.62
C VAL A 36 4.80 10.82 10.72
N SER A 37 4.79 11.72 9.74
CA SER A 37 3.78 12.77 9.65
C SER A 37 2.46 12.11 9.32
N SER A 38 1.38 12.56 9.97
CA SER A 38 0.02 12.12 9.67
C SER A 38 -0.51 12.74 8.38
N GLU A 39 0.39 13.17 7.49
CA GLU A 39 0.08 13.84 6.24
C GLU A 39 -0.12 12.82 5.12
N ARG A 40 -0.82 13.25 4.08
CA ARG A 40 -1.08 12.39 2.93
C ARG A 40 0.25 12.04 2.27
N PRO A 41 0.59 10.74 2.13
CA PRO A 41 1.84 10.36 1.47
C PRO A 41 1.89 10.88 0.03
N PRO A 42 3.08 11.28 -0.48
CA PRO A 42 3.27 11.77 -1.85
C PRO A 42 3.27 10.64 -2.89
N TYR A 43 2.51 9.56 -2.63
CA TYR A 43 2.45 8.35 -3.44
C TYR A 43 1.04 8.12 -4.00
N SER A 44 1.00 7.64 -5.23
CA SER A 44 -0.24 7.15 -5.83
C SER A 44 -0.65 5.82 -5.21
N TYR A 45 -1.95 5.50 -5.26
CA TYR A 45 -2.45 4.19 -4.82
C TYR A 45 -1.75 3.02 -5.53
N SER A 46 -1.42 3.18 -6.82
CA SER A 46 -0.62 2.20 -7.55
C SER A 46 0.76 1.98 -6.92
N GLN A 47 1.46 3.05 -6.52
CA GLN A 47 2.77 2.94 -5.86
C GLN A 47 2.65 2.30 -4.48
N LEU A 48 1.61 2.62 -3.71
CA LEU A 48 1.34 1.99 -2.42
C LEU A 48 1.10 0.48 -2.55
N ILE A 49 0.35 0.06 -3.56
CA ILE A 49 0.15 -1.37 -3.85
C ILE A 49 1.47 -2.04 -4.25
N VAL A 50 2.29 -1.38 -5.07
CA VAL A 50 3.59 -1.90 -5.49
C VAL A 50 4.52 -2.10 -4.30
N GLN A 51 4.59 -1.14 -3.38
CA GLN A 51 5.36 -1.26 -2.14
C GLN A 51 4.89 -2.47 -1.33
N ALA A 52 3.58 -2.59 -1.09
CA ALA A 52 3.00 -3.70 -0.33
C ALA A 52 3.36 -5.07 -0.92
N ILE A 53 3.14 -5.25 -2.22
CA ILE A 53 3.41 -6.54 -2.90
C ILE A 53 4.92 -6.82 -2.93
N HIS A 54 5.75 -5.80 -3.16
CA HIS A 54 7.19 -5.98 -3.23
C HIS A 54 7.80 -6.33 -1.86
N GLU A 55 7.27 -5.82 -0.77
CA GLU A 55 7.74 -6.14 0.58
C GLU A 55 7.29 -7.53 1.05
N SER A 56 6.34 -8.16 0.36
CA SER A 56 5.97 -9.54 0.68
C SER A 56 7.04 -10.54 0.22
N PRO A 57 7.28 -11.62 1.00
CA PRO A 57 8.27 -12.62 0.64
C PRO A 57 7.93 -13.33 -0.67
N GLN A 58 6.64 -13.53 -0.93
CA GLN A 58 6.13 -14.27 -2.09
C GLN A 58 5.83 -13.39 -3.31
N LYS A 59 6.08 -12.07 -3.25
CA LYS A 59 5.70 -11.10 -4.29
C LYS A 59 4.22 -11.15 -4.70
N MET A 60 3.38 -11.58 -3.76
CA MET A 60 1.94 -11.62 -3.88
C MET A 60 1.29 -11.35 -2.51
N LEU A 61 0.12 -10.72 -2.49
CA LEU A 61 -0.64 -10.44 -1.27
C LEU A 61 -2.15 -10.49 -1.51
N PRO A 62 -2.94 -10.97 -0.53
CA PRO A 62 -4.38 -10.78 -0.56
C PRO A 62 -4.74 -9.30 -0.32
N LEU A 63 -5.92 -8.90 -0.78
CA LEU A 63 -6.42 -7.52 -0.65
C LEU A 63 -6.41 -7.01 0.81
N CYS A 64 -6.77 -7.87 1.77
CA CYS A 64 -6.76 -7.51 3.18
C CYS A 64 -5.36 -7.10 3.68
N LYS A 65 -4.31 -7.81 3.25
CA LYS A 65 -2.92 -7.49 3.64
C LYS A 65 -2.40 -6.22 2.98
N ILE A 66 -2.88 -5.89 1.78
CA ILE A 66 -2.58 -4.59 1.15
C ILE A 66 -3.15 -3.45 2.00
N TYR A 67 -4.36 -3.60 2.56
CA TYR A 67 -4.92 -2.60 3.47
C TYR A 67 -4.11 -2.46 4.75
N SER A 68 -3.77 -3.59 5.39
CA SER A 68 -2.96 -3.60 6.62
C SER A 68 -1.61 -2.92 6.39
N PHE A 69 -0.91 -3.28 5.32
CA PHE A 69 0.37 -2.69 4.95
C PHE A 69 0.31 -1.17 4.84
N ILE A 70 -0.70 -0.64 4.14
CA ILE A 70 -0.86 0.80 3.94
C ILE A 70 -1.14 1.50 5.28
N MET A 71 -1.98 0.93 6.13
CA MET A 71 -2.29 1.50 7.44
C MET A 71 -1.09 1.46 8.38
N GLU A 72 -0.30 0.39 8.35
CA GLU A 72 0.91 0.23 9.18
C GLU A 72 1.97 1.26 8.81
N ASN A 73 2.27 1.40 7.52
CA ASN A 73 3.32 2.30 7.02
C ASN A 73 2.90 3.77 6.90
N TYR A 74 1.60 4.03 6.67
CA TYR A 74 1.08 5.38 6.42
C TYR A 74 -0.12 5.67 7.33
N PRO A 75 0.13 6.16 8.58
CA PRO A 75 -0.91 6.38 9.58
C PRO A 75 -2.03 7.35 9.14
N TYR A 76 -1.77 8.19 8.14
CA TYR A 76 -2.79 8.97 7.44
C TYR A 76 -4.04 8.12 7.19
N TYR A 77 -3.90 6.95 6.56
CA TYR A 77 -5.05 6.13 6.15
C TYR A 77 -5.82 5.42 7.27
N ARG A 78 -5.35 5.47 8.53
CA ARG A 78 -6.05 4.86 9.69
C ARG A 78 -7.31 5.63 10.11
N LYS A 79 -7.26 6.96 10.02
CA LYS A 79 -8.29 7.86 10.59
C LYS A 79 -9.40 8.26 9.62
N PHE A 80 -9.15 8.18 8.31
CA PHE A 80 -10.13 8.57 7.30
C PHE A 80 -11.21 7.51 7.12
N ALA A 81 -12.34 7.90 6.53
CA ALA A 81 -13.40 6.99 6.12
C ALA A 81 -12.83 5.84 5.28
N ILE A 82 -12.61 4.71 5.95
CA ILE A 82 -11.87 3.53 5.47
C ILE A 82 -12.38 3.09 4.09
N LYS A 83 -13.70 3.20 3.87
CA LYS A 83 -14.37 2.82 2.63
C LYS A 83 -13.91 3.61 1.39
N SER A 84 -13.51 4.88 1.52
CA SER A 84 -13.20 5.74 0.37
C SER A 84 -11.85 5.39 -0.28
N TRP A 85 -10.77 5.34 0.52
CA TRP A 85 -9.45 5.03 -0.01
C TRP A 85 -9.32 3.54 -0.37
N GLN A 86 -9.97 2.63 0.37
CA GLN A 86 -10.01 1.21 0.01
C GLN A 86 -10.71 0.97 -1.32
N ASN A 87 -11.76 1.74 -1.64
CA ASN A 87 -12.39 1.66 -2.95
C ASN A 87 -11.42 2.06 -4.06
N SER A 88 -10.62 3.09 -3.82
CA SER A 88 -9.57 3.51 -4.75
C SER A 88 -8.50 2.43 -4.93
N ILE A 89 -8.15 1.69 -3.86
CA ILE A 89 -7.23 0.53 -3.95
C ILE A 89 -7.81 -0.58 -4.82
N ARG A 90 -9.06 -1.01 -4.55
CA ARG A 90 -9.75 -2.04 -5.36
C ARG A 90 -9.86 -1.64 -6.82
N HIS A 91 -10.21 -0.38 -7.07
CA HIS A 91 -10.26 0.18 -8.41
C HIS A 91 -8.89 0.10 -9.11
N ASN A 92 -7.79 0.47 -8.45
CA ASN A 92 -6.46 0.40 -9.05
C ASN A 92 -6.06 -1.04 -9.41
N LEU A 93 -6.34 -2.00 -8.54
CA LEU A 93 -6.06 -3.42 -8.77
C LEU A 93 -6.77 -3.96 -10.02
N SER A 94 -8.02 -3.55 -10.24
CA SER A 94 -8.78 -3.97 -11.43
C SER A 94 -8.48 -3.15 -12.69
N MET A 95 -8.13 -1.87 -12.56
CA MET A 95 -7.88 -0.96 -13.69
C MET A 95 -6.51 -1.18 -14.34
N LYS A 96 -5.50 -1.52 -13.55
CA LYS A 96 -4.11 -1.56 -14.03
C LYS A 96 -3.74 -2.98 -14.44
N ALA A 97 -3.46 -3.15 -15.73
CA ALA A 97 -3.13 -4.46 -16.30
C ALA A 97 -1.88 -5.14 -15.72
N TYR A 98 -1.01 -4.40 -15.03
CA TYR A 98 0.16 -4.95 -14.36
C TYR A 98 -0.13 -5.53 -12.97
N PHE A 99 -1.31 -5.27 -12.39
CA PHE A 99 -1.77 -6.03 -11.24
C PHE A 99 -2.56 -7.22 -11.76
N VAL A 100 -2.07 -8.42 -11.47
CA VAL A 100 -2.69 -9.65 -11.92
C VAL A 100 -3.19 -10.44 -10.73
N LYS A 101 -4.38 -10.99 -10.89
CA LYS A 101 -5.06 -11.83 -9.93
C LYS A 101 -4.60 -13.27 -10.12
N THR A 102 -4.04 -13.89 -9.11
CA THR A 102 -3.64 -15.30 -9.18
C THR A 102 -4.84 -16.23 -8.98
N PRO A 103 -4.74 -17.50 -9.44
CA PRO A 103 -5.73 -18.51 -9.13
C PRO A 103 -5.90 -18.65 -7.61
N GLN A 104 -7.14 -18.76 -7.17
CA GLN A 104 -7.46 -18.92 -5.76
C GLN A 104 -6.91 -20.26 -5.26
N GLN A 105 -5.88 -20.22 -4.42
CA GLN A 105 -5.32 -21.43 -3.79
C GLN A 105 -6.14 -21.85 -2.57
N GLU A 106 -6.61 -20.88 -1.77
CA GLU A 106 -7.38 -21.14 -0.56
C GLU A 106 -8.70 -20.34 -0.53
N PRO A 107 -9.85 -21.01 -0.30
CA PRO A 107 -11.15 -20.34 -0.20
C PRO A 107 -11.20 -19.22 0.85
N LYS A 108 -10.50 -19.43 1.98
CA LYS A 108 -10.57 -18.56 3.18
C LYS A 108 -9.80 -17.24 3.05
N ILE A 109 -8.76 -17.20 2.21
CA ILE A 109 -7.86 -16.03 2.08
C ILE A 109 -8.30 -15.09 0.94
N GLY A 110 -9.13 -15.62 0.03
CA GLY A 110 -9.50 -14.93 -1.20
C GLY A 110 -8.37 -14.97 -2.24
N HIS A 111 -8.46 -14.08 -3.21
CA HIS A 111 -7.52 -14.05 -4.32
C HIS A 111 -6.27 -13.24 -3.98
N LEU A 112 -5.10 -13.71 -4.40
CA LEU A 112 -3.85 -12.99 -4.25
C LEU A 112 -3.63 -12.08 -5.46
N TRP A 113 -3.01 -10.94 -5.20
CA TRP A 113 -2.61 -9.96 -6.19
C TRP A 113 -1.09 -9.96 -6.28
N MET A 114 -0.58 -9.97 -7.50
CA MET A 114 0.85 -9.87 -7.78
C MET A 114 1.10 -8.82 -8.86
N ILE A 115 2.35 -8.37 -8.95
CA ILE A 115 2.80 -7.51 -10.06
C ILE A 115 3.20 -8.43 -11.21
N ARG A 116 2.83 -8.05 -12.44
CA ARG A 116 3.25 -8.78 -13.63
C ARG A 116 4.79 -8.74 -13.74
N PRO A 117 5.46 -9.90 -13.88
CA PRO A 117 6.93 -9.98 -13.89
C PRO A 117 7.59 -9.09 -14.95
N SER A 118 6.97 -8.93 -16.12
CA SER A 118 7.52 -8.14 -17.23
C SER A 118 7.71 -6.65 -16.93
N CYS A 119 7.02 -6.12 -15.93
CA CYS A 119 7.10 -4.70 -15.53
C CYS A 119 7.45 -4.50 -14.06
N GLU A 120 7.73 -5.57 -13.32
CA GLU A 120 7.99 -5.52 -11.88
C GLU A 120 9.19 -4.62 -11.55
N ALA A 121 10.34 -4.85 -12.19
CA ALA A 121 11.56 -4.08 -11.92
C ALA A 121 11.37 -2.57 -12.13
N LEU A 122 10.67 -2.18 -13.20
CA LEU A 122 10.37 -0.78 -13.49
C LEU A 122 9.43 -0.15 -12.44
N LEU A 123 8.38 -0.87 -12.06
CA LEU A 123 7.41 -0.40 -11.07
C LEU A 123 8.04 -0.29 -9.68
N VAL A 124 8.86 -1.26 -9.30
CA VAL A 124 9.62 -1.27 -8.06
C VAL A 124 10.58 -0.08 -8.03
N SER A 125 11.33 0.18 -9.10
CA SER A 125 12.22 1.34 -9.19
C SER A 125 11.48 2.67 -8.98
N LYS A 126 10.26 2.80 -9.52
CA LYS A 126 9.44 4.02 -9.42
C LYS A 126 8.54 4.10 -8.18
N ARG A 127 8.61 3.12 -7.27
CA ARG A 127 7.66 3.01 -6.13
C ARG A 127 7.77 4.14 -5.12
N PHE A 128 8.92 4.79 -5.02
CA PHE A 128 9.17 5.94 -4.14
C PHE A 128 9.31 7.25 -4.91
N GLN A 129 9.07 7.27 -6.22
CA GLN A 129 9.13 8.49 -7.01
C GLN A 129 7.95 9.39 -6.62
N GLU A 130 8.24 10.50 -5.96
CA GLU A 130 7.23 11.49 -5.64
C GLU A 130 6.67 12.10 -6.92
N ARG A 131 5.38 12.41 -6.90
CA ARG A 131 4.82 13.23 -7.98
C ARG A 131 5.44 14.61 -7.84
N SER A 132 6.47 14.90 -8.63
CA SER A 132 6.92 16.27 -8.87
C SER A 132 5.67 17.09 -9.15
N ASN A 133 5.40 18.12 -8.34
CA ASN A 133 4.48 19.17 -8.73
C ASN A 133 4.96 19.60 -10.10
N ARG A 134 4.20 19.26 -11.15
CA ARG A 134 4.42 19.85 -12.47
C ARG A 134 3.99 21.29 -12.27
N SER A 135 4.92 22.14 -11.83
CA SER A 135 4.85 23.56 -12.06
C SER A 135 4.65 23.68 -13.57
N LYS A 136 3.42 24.00 -13.97
CA LYS A 136 3.11 24.38 -15.34
C LYS A 136 4.14 25.47 -15.67
N PRO A 137 5.00 25.34 -16.70
CA PRO A 137 5.72 26.52 -17.15
C PRO A 137 4.64 27.56 -17.49
N MET A 138 4.70 28.72 -16.83
CA MET A 138 3.93 29.88 -17.24
C MET A 138 4.31 30.11 -18.70
N SER A 139 3.36 29.92 -19.60
CA SER A 139 3.48 30.45 -20.95
C SER A 139 3.41 31.96 -20.79
N ASP A 140 4.54 32.64 -20.95
CA ASP A 140 4.55 34.07 -21.21
C ASP A 140 4.07 34.26 -22.65
N GLU A 141 2.83 34.70 -22.82
CA GLU A 141 2.29 35.26 -24.07
C GLU A 141 1.59 36.58 -23.77
#